data_AF-A0A164VHA3-F1
#
_entry.id   AF-A0A164VHA3-F1
#
_cell.length_a   1.000
_cell.length_b   1.000
_cell.length_c   1.000
_cell.angle_alpha   90.00
_cell.angle_beta   90.00
_cell.angle_gamma   90.00
#
_symmetry.space_group_name_H-M   'P 1'
#
loop_
_entity.id
_entity.type
_entity.pdbx_description
1 polymer ?
#
loop_
_entity_poly.entity_id
_entity_poly.type
_entity_poly.pdbx_seq_one_letter_code
_entity_poly.pdbx_strand_id
1 'polypeptide(L)' 'MIFHAICSLKRRSGSSSTAIAKFILRHYGGLPNNFRKILLRRLKELVACEKLVRVKNSFKLPSR' A
#
# COMPACT_ATOMS: atom_id res chain seq x y z
N MET A 1 -2.82 6.53 5.08
CA MET A 1 -2.00 6.56 3.84
C MET A 1 -2.17 5.30 2.98
N ILE A 2 -1.76 4.12 3.46
CA ILE A 2 -1.82 2.87 2.65
C ILE A 2 -3.26 2.40 2.43
N PHE A 3 -4.08 2.31 3.48
CA PHE A 3 -5.51 1.97 3.37
C PHE A 3 -6.26 2.92 2.44
N HIS A 4 -6.02 4.23 2.59
CA HIS A 4 -6.62 5.26 1.74
C HIS A 4 -6.21 5.09 0.27
N ALA A 5 -4.93 4.82 0.01
CA ALA A 5 -4.44 4.53 -1.34
C ALA A 5 -5.10 3.28 -1.94
N ILE A 6 -5.21 2.19 -1.18
CA ILE A 6 -5.85 0.95 -1.64
C ILE A 6 -7.34 1.16 -1.92
N CYS A 7 -8.04 1.87 -1.03
CA CYS A 7 -9.46 2.21 -1.19
C CYS A 7 -9.68 3.12 -2.41
N SER A 8 -8.81 4.11 -2.61
CA SER A 8 -8.88 5.03 -3.74
C SER A 8 -8.53 4.37 -5.07
N LEU A 9 -7.65 3.36 -5.08
CA LEU A 9 -7.23 2.69 -6.31
C LEU A 9 -8.24 1.62 -6.80
N LYS A 10 -9.28 1.27 -6.03
CA LYS A 10 -10.42 0.37 -6.37
C LYS A 10 -10.11 -0.76 -7.38
N ARG A 11 -8.94 -1.42 -7.28
CA ARG A 11 -8.56 -2.50 -8.20
C ARG A 11 -9.09 -3.83 -7.69
N ARG A 12 -9.83 -4.56 -8.54
CA ARG A 12 -10.38 -5.91 -8.23
C ARG A 12 -9.33 -6.90 -7.70
N SER A 13 -8.08 -6.82 -8.17
CA SER A 13 -6.96 -7.69 -7.77
C SER A 13 -6.09 -7.13 -6.64
N GLY A 14 -6.46 -5.98 -6.07
CA GLY A 14 -5.65 -5.24 -5.13
C GLY A 14 -4.66 -4.28 -5.80
N SER A 15 -3.90 -3.56 -4.98
CA SER A 15 -2.96 -2.53 -5.43
C SER A 15 -1.52 -2.96 -5.20
N SER A 16 -0.66 -2.84 -6.20
CA SER A 16 0.76 -3.12 -6.05
C SER A 16 1.45 -2.08 -5.16
N SER A 17 2.58 -2.46 -4.55
CA SER A 17 3.42 -1.54 -3.76
C SER A 17 3.81 -0.29 -4.55
N THR A 18 4.08 -0.44 -5.85
CA THR A 18 4.40 0.68 -6.75
C THR A 18 3.20 1.60 -7.00
N ALA A 19 2.00 1.05 -7.16
CA ALA A 19 0.79 1.86 -7.35
C ALA A 19 0.44 2.65 -6.08
N ILE A 20 0.56 2.01 -4.92
CA ILE A 20 0.39 2.66 -3.61
C ILE A 20 1.44 3.75 -3.42
N ALA A 21 2.70 3.47 -3.76
CA ALA A 21 3.77 4.46 -3.68
C ALA A 21 3.50 5.67 -4.57
N LYS A 22 3.11 5.45 -5.84
CA LYS A 22 2.76 6.54 -6.78
C LYS A 22 1.57 7.36 -6.29
N PHE A 23 0.54 6.71 -5.77
CA PHE A 23 -0.62 7.41 -5.21
C PHE A 23 -0.19 8.30 -4.04
N ILE A 24 0.58 7.76 -3.10
CA ILE A 24 1.04 8.51 -1.94
C ILE A 24 1.96 9.66 -2.34
N LEU A 25 2.89 9.44 -3.29
CA LEU A 25 3.79 10.48 -3.78
C LEU A 25 3.06 11.67 -4.42
N ARG A 26 1.95 11.38 -5.09
CA ARG A 26 1.15 12.40 -5.80
C ARG A 26 0.17 13.12 -4.87
N HIS A 27 -0.33 12.44 -3.83
CA HIS A 27 -1.32 13.00 -2.90
C HIS A 27 -0.71 13.64 -1.64
N TYR A 28 0.47 13.19 -1.22
CA TYR A 28 1.14 13.66 -0.01
C TYR A 28 2.50 14.27 -0.40
N GLY A 29 2.64 15.59 -0.25
CA GLY A 29 3.90 16.28 -0.40
C GLY A 29 4.82 16.07 0.82
N GLY A 30 6.14 16.29 0.65
CA GLY A 30 7.10 16.25 1.76
C GLY A 30 7.52 14.85 2.21
N LEU A 31 7.52 13.87 1.30
CA LEU A 31 7.95 12.51 1.64
C LEU A 31 9.48 12.42 1.69
N PRO A 32 10.05 11.71 2.69
CA PRO A 32 11.48 11.48 2.77
C PRO A 32 11.94 10.64 1.57
N ASN A 33 13.18 10.86 1.10
CA ASN A 33 13.74 10.15 -0.06
C ASN A 33 13.72 8.61 0.11
N ASN A 34 13.73 8.14 1.36
CA ASN A 34 13.67 6.73 1.73
C ASN A 34 12.25 6.13 1.78
N PHE A 35 11.22 6.89 1.37
CA PHE A 35 9.82 6.50 1.49
C PHE A 35 9.50 5.14 0.85
N ARG A 36 10.09 4.81 -0.31
CA ARG A 36 9.85 3.49 -0.95
C ARG A 36 10.29 2.32 -0.07
N LYS A 37 11.44 2.43 0.60
CA LYS A 37 11.94 1.41 1.55
C LYS A 37 11.03 1.34 2.78
N ILE A 38 10.66 2.48 3.34
CA ILE A 38 9.77 2.56 4.51
C ILE A 38 8.40 1.94 4.18
N LEU A 39 7.83 2.27 3.02
CA LEU A 39 6.55 1.75 2.56
C LEU A 39 6.58 0.22 2.43
N LEU A 40 7.63 -0.35 1.84
CA LEU A 40 7.79 -1.80 1.73
C LEU A 40 7.85 -2.48 3.11
N ARG A 41 8.58 -1.90 4.05
CA ARG A 41 8.64 -2.39 5.44
C ARG A 41 7.26 -2.35 6.09
N ARG A 42 6.55 -1.21 5.98
CA ARG A 42 5.19 -1.05 6.52
C ARG A 42 4.19 -2.01 5.89
N LEU A 43 4.28 -2.27 4.58
CA LEU A 43 3.41 -3.24 3.90
C LEU A 43 3.64 -4.66 4.44
N LYS A 44 4.90 -5.06 4.67
CA LYS A 44 5.21 -6.36 5.29
C LYS A 44 4.66 -6.45 6.72
N GLU A 45 4.87 -5.42 7.54
CA GLU A 45 4.33 -5.36 8.92
C GLU A 45 2.80 -5.44 8.92
N LEU A 46 2.11 -4.73 8.02
CA LEU A 46 0.65 -4.76 7.93
C LEU A 46 0.10 -6.11 7.46
N VAL A 47 0.84 -6.82 6.61
CA VAL A 47 0.50 -8.19 6.22
C VAL A 47 0.71 -9.15 7.40
N ALA A 48 1.79 -8.97 8.18
CA ALA A 48 2.03 -9.76 9.39
C ALA A 48 0.98 -9.50 10.49
N CYS A 49 0.47 -8.27 10.60
CA CYS A 49 -0.66 -7.94 11.48
C CYS A 49 -2.03 -8.36 10.92
N GLU A 50 -2.10 -9.09 9.79
CA GLU A 50 -3.34 -9.52 9.13
C GLU A 50 -4.29 -8.38 8.72
N LYS A 51 -3.81 -7.14 8.77
CA LYS A 51 -4.54 -5.93 8.38
C LYS A 51 -4.59 -5.75 6.86
N LEU A 52 -3.67 -6.39 6.14
CA LEU A 52 -3.62 -6.42 4.67
C LEU A 52 -3.39 -7.85 4.20
N VAL A 53 -4.00 -8.20 3.07
CA VAL A 53 -3.77 -9.48 2.41
C VAL A 53 -2.84 -9.27 1.22
N ARG A 54 -1.73 -10.01 1.18
CA ARG A 54 -0.86 -10.07 0.01
C ARG A 54 -1.41 -11.08 -0.99
N VAL A 55 -1.73 -10.62 -2.19
CA VAL A 55 -2.14 -11.45 -3.33
C VAL A 55 -1.05 -11.35 -4.39
N LYS A 56 -0.13 -12.32 -4.41
CA LYS A 56 1.07 -12.32 -5.28
C LYS A 56 1.90 -11.03 -5.10
N ASN A 57 1.80 -10.09 -6.04
CA ASN A 57 2.47 -8.77 -6.04
C ASN A 57 1.57 -7.60 -5.66
N SER A 58 0.32 -7.88 -5.30
CA SER A 58 -0.69 -6.89 -4.92
C SER A 58 -1.05 -6.99 -3.45
N PHE A 59 -1.51 -5.88 -2.88
CA PHE A 59 -2.00 -5.77 -1.51
C PHE A 59 -3.47 -5.35 -1.57
N LYS A 60 -4.33 -6.08 -0.86
CA LYS A 60 -5.75 -5.78 -0.74
C LYS A 60 -6.16 -5.67 0.72
N LEU A 61 -7.27 -4.98 0.96
CA LEU A 61 -7.93 -5.03 2.25
C LEU A 61 -8.51 -6.44 2.43
N PRO A 62 -8.44 -7.02 3.64
CA PRO A 62 -9.19 -8.23 3.94
C PRO A 62 -10.67 -7.94 3.71
N SER A 63 -11.32 -8.72 2.84
CA SER A 63 -12.79 -8.78 2.84
C SER A 63 -13.17 -9.50 4.11
N ARG A 64 -13.82 -8.76 5.02
CA ARG A 64 -14.54 -9.36 6.13
C ARG A 64 -15.78 -10.05 5.62
#